data_AF-A0A7W1SF98-F1
#
_entry.id   AF-A0A7W1SF98-F1
#
_cell.length_a   1.000
_cell.length_b   1.000
_cell.length_c   1.000
_cell.angle_alpha   90.00
_cell.angle_beta   90.00
_cell.angle_gamma   90.00
#
_symmetry.space_group_name_H-M   'P 1'
#
loop_
_entity.id
_entity.type
_entity.pdbx_description
1 polymer ?
#
loop_
_entity_poly.entity_id
_entity_poly.type
_entity_poly.pdbx_seq_one_letter_code
_entity_poly.pdbx_strand_id
1 'polypeptide(L)'
;MAQALADEVPRLLAAVAEALAAADSDALRRAAHALKGAAANFSAEATVTMASELERLSAAGDVSGAARLAGRLEVEATQLMVALRTFAETGICAY
;
A
#
# COMPACT_ATOMS: atom_id res chain seq x y z
N MET A 1 16.58 6.71 2.86
CA MET A 1 15.13 6.69 3.17
C MET A 1 14.30 5.98 2.10
N ALA A 2 14.66 6.03 0.81
CA ALA A 2 13.95 5.33 -0.27
C ALA A 2 13.97 3.78 -0.19
N GLN A 3 15.08 3.17 0.24
CA GLN A 3 15.20 1.69 0.30
C GLN A 3 14.32 1.03 1.35
N ALA A 4 14.15 1.64 2.53
CA ALA A 4 13.33 1.07 3.60
C ALA A 4 11.86 0.90 3.16
N LEU A 5 11.35 1.82 2.32
CA LEU A 5 9.97 1.72 1.83
C LEU A 5 9.78 0.65 0.77
N ALA A 6 10.79 0.44 -0.08
CA ALA A 6 10.73 -0.57 -1.14
C ALA A 6 10.64 -1.99 -0.55
N ASP A 7 11.20 -2.21 0.64
CA ASP A 7 11.09 -3.47 1.38
C ASP A 7 9.82 -3.54 2.25
N GLU A 8 9.30 -2.39 2.69
CA GLU A 8 8.11 -2.30 3.55
C GLU A 8 6.81 -2.48 2.76
N VAL A 9 6.69 -1.90 1.56
CA VAL A 9 5.47 -1.99 0.73
C VAL A 9 5.08 -3.44 0.41
N PRO A 10 5.98 -4.35 -0.04
CA PRO A 10 5.65 -5.76 -0.27
C PRO A 10 5.13 -6.43 1.00
N ARG A 11 5.72 -6.12 2.16
CA ARG A 11 5.34 -6.68 3.45
C ARG A 11 3.94 -6.22 3.88
N LEU A 12 3.62 -4.95 3.60
CA LEU A 12 2.30 -4.37 3.88
C LEU A 12 1.23 -4.91 2.92
N LEU A 13 1.55 -5.13 1.64
CA LEU A 13 0.64 -5.77 0.69
C LEU A 13 0.35 -7.22 1.08
N ALA A 14 1.36 -7.98 1.51
CA ALA A 14 1.16 -9.32 2.04
C ALA A 14 0.23 -9.32 3.27
N ALA A 15 0.44 -8.37 4.20
CA ALA A 15 -0.44 -8.23 5.37
C ALA A 15 -1.90 -7.87 5.00
N VAL A 16 -2.11 -7.04 3.95
CA VAL A 16 -3.45 -6.76 3.41
C VAL A 16 -4.08 -8.03 2.85
N ALA A 17 -3.34 -8.82 2.07
CA ALA A 17 -3.83 -10.07 1.49
C ALA A 17 -4.18 -11.12 2.56
N GLU A 18 -3.33 -11.28 3.58
CA GLU A 18 -3.58 -12.17 4.71
C GLU A 18 -4.81 -11.75 5.51
N ALA A 19 -4.97 -10.45 5.80
CA ALA A 19 -6.12 -9.92 6.51
C ALA A 19 -7.43 -10.14 5.74
N LEU A 20 -7.41 -10.01 4.41
CA LEU A 20 -8.56 -10.32 3.55
C LEU A 20 -8.90 -11.80 3.57
N ALA A 21 -7.89 -12.68 3.46
CA ALA A 21 -8.09 -14.13 3.51
C ALA A 21 -8.66 -14.59 4.86
N ALA A 22 -8.26 -13.94 5.95
CA ALA A 22 -8.79 -14.19 7.29
C ALA A 22 -10.12 -13.48 7.60
N ALA A 23 -10.61 -12.62 6.69
CA ALA A 23 -11.72 -11.70 6.94
C ALA A 23 -11.56 -10.86 8.23
N ASP A 24 -10.31 -10.54 8.60
CA ASP A 24 -9.98 -9.75 9.78
C ASP A 24 -9.94 -8.26 9.41
N SER A 25 -11.07 -7.60 9.64
CA SER A 25 -11.24 -6.17 9.39
C SER A 25 -10.27 -5.28 10.20
N ASP A 26 -9.87 -5.73 11.39
CA ASP A 26 -8.98 -4.96 12.25
C ASP A 26 -7.52 -5.07 11.78
N ALA A 27 -7.10 -6.26 11.36
CA ALA A 27 -5.81 -6.45 10.70
C ALA A 27 -5.74 -5.67 9.39
N LEU A 28 -6.82 -5.69 8.59
CA LEU A 28 -6.89 -4.97 7.33
C LEU A 28 -6.78 -3.45 7.53
N ARG A 29 -7.47 -2.92 8.53
CA ARG A 29 -7.38 -1.50 8.93
C ARG A 29 -5.96 -1.10 9.31
N ARG A 30 -5.27 -1.91 10.12
CA ARG A 30 -3.87 -1.63 10.54
C ARG A 30 -2.92 -1.65 9.34
N ALA A 31 -3.05 -2.62 8.45
CA ALA A 31 -2.22 -2.72 7.25
C ALA A 31 -2.46 -1.53 6.30
N ALA A 32 -3.72 -1.14 6.09
CA ALA A 32 -4.08 0.03 5.31
C ALA A 32 -3.52 1.33 5.90
N HIS A 33 -3.59 1.51 7.22
CA HIS A 33 -3.03 2.66 7.91
C HIS A 33 -1.51 2.79 7.71
N ALA A 34 -0.79 1.67 7.87
CA ALA A 34 0.66 1.65 7.67
C ALA A 34 1.05 1.95 6.21
N LEU A 35 0.32 1.39 5.25
CA LEU A 35 0.54 1.66 3.82
C LEU A 35 0.28 3.14 3.47
N LYS A 36 -0.74 3.76 4.06
CA LYS A 36 -1.00 5.20 3.93
C LYS A 36 0.20 6.03 4.39
N GLY A 37 0.74 5.72 5.57
CA GLY A 37 1.92 6.41 6.11
C GLY A 37 3.15 6.24 5.23
N ALA A 38 3.37 5.02 4.73
CA ALA A 38 4.44 4.73 3.78
C ALA A 38 4.29 5.54 2.48
N ALA A 39 3.11 5.51 1.85
CA ALA A 39 2.84 6.23 0.60
C ALA A 39 2.95 7.77 0.75
N ALA A 40 2.54 8.31 1.90
CA ALA A 40 2.62 9.74 2.19
C ALA A 40 4.07 10.26 2.18
N ASN A 41 5.04 9.43 2.56
CA ASN A 41 6.46 9.81 2.55
C ASN A 41 7.03 10.04 1.14
N PHE A 42 6.33 9.58 0.09
CA PHE A 42 6.78 9.65 -1.32
C PHE A 42 5.83 10.48 -2.19
N SER A 43 4.93 11.25 -1.57
CA SER A 43 3.91 12.03 -2.27
C SER A 43 3.06 11.18 -3.24
N ALA A 44 2.87 9.90 -2.94
CA ALA A 44 2.07 8.99 -3.73
C ALA A 44 0.58 9.16 -3.39
N GLU A 45 0.01 10.31 -3.76
CA GLU A 45 -1.35 10.72 -3.38
C GLU A 45 -2.42 9.69 -3.74
N ALA A 46 -2.32 9.08 -4.93
CA ALA A 46 -3.26 8.04 -5.36
C ALA A 46 -3.27 6.83 -4.39
N THR A 47 -2.09 6.36 -3.97
CA THR A 47 -1.94 5.26 -3.02
C THR A 47 -2.42 5.67 -1.63
N VAL A 48 -2.16 6.91 -1.19
CA VAL A 48 -2.65 7.46 0.08
C VAL A 48 -4.19 7.50 0.12
N THR A 49 -4.83 7.95 -0.95
CA THR A 49 -6.30 8.01 -1.06
C THR A 49 -6.90 6.61 -1.01
N MET A 50 -6.36 5.66 -1.77
CA MET A 50 -6.86 4.29 -1.78
C MET A 50 -6.66 3.58 -0.44
N ALA A 51 -5.50 3.77 0.21
CA ALA A 51 -5.23 3.20 1.53
C ALA A 51 -6.16 3.81 2.61
N SER A 52 -6.47 5.11 2.51
CA SER A 52 -7.43 5.77 3.40
C SER A 52 -8.85 5.21 3.25
N GLU A 53 -9.29 4.97 2.01
CA GLU A 53 -10.61 4.39 1.77
C GLU A 53 -10.67 2.92 2.22
N LEU A 54 -9.58 2.17 2.07
CA LEU A 54 -9.48 0.80 2.59
C LEU A 54 -9.56 0.78 4.12
N GLU A 55 -8.87 1.70 4.80
CA GLU A 55 -8.94 1.88 6.25
C GLU A 55 -10.38 2.16 6.70
N ARG A 56 -11.10 3.02 5.97
CA ARG A 56 -12.50 3.38 6.25
C ARG A 56 -13.46 2.21 6.06
N LEU A 57 -13.36 1.48 4.94
CA LEU A 57 -14.20 0.32 4.66
C LEU A 57 -13.97 -0.82 5.67
N SER A 58 -12.71 -1.03 6.05
CA SER A 58 -12.34 -1.99 7.07
C SER A 58 -12.92 -1.62 8.44
N ALA A 59 -12.86 -0.34 8.83
CA ALA A 59 -13.48 0.14 10.07
C ALA A 59 -15.01 0.01 10.08
N ALA A 60 -15.65 0.05 8.91
CA ALA A 60 -17.08 -0.15 8.75
C ALA A 60 -17.50 -1.64 8.72
N GLY A 61 -16.54 -2.57 8.71
CA GLY A 61 -16.80 -4.01 8.58
C GLY A 61 -17.21 -4.45 7.17
N ASP A 62 -17.08 -3.60 6.16
CA ASP A 62 -17.39 -3.95 4.76
C ASP A 62 -16.20 -4.65 4.10
N VAL A 63 -16.05 -5.94 4.43
CA VAL A 63 -14.97 -6.79 3.91
C VAL A 63 -15.08 -6.97 2.38
N SER A 64 -16.30 -6.97 1.83
CA SER A 64 -16.51 -7.14 0.38
C SER A 64 -16.06 -5.91 -0.41
N GLY A 65 -16.43 -4.71 0.08
CA GLY A 65 -15.94 -3.44 -0.46
C GLY A 65 -14.43 -3.31 -0.32
N ALA A 66 -13.90 -3.70 0.83
CA ALA A 66 -12.47 -3.68 1.12
C ALA A 66 -11.68 -4.62 0.19
N ALA A 67 -12.15 -5.83 -0.08
CA ALA A 67 -11.50 -6.78 -0.99
C ALA A 67 -11.38 -6.23 -2.42
N ARG A 68 -12.47 -5.63 -2.94
CA ARG A 68 -12.45 -5.01 -4.28
C ARG A 68 -11.47 -3.85 -4.36
N LEU A 69 -11.38 -3.04 -3.30
CA LEU A 69 -10.47 -1.91 -3.26
C LEU A 69 -9.01 -2.36 -3.08
N ALA A 70 -8.77 -3.39 -2.28
CA ALA A 70 -7.44 -3.94 -2.04
C ALA A 70 -6.81 -4.49 -3.32
N GLY A 71 -7.56 -5.17 -4.18
CA GLY A 71 -7.04 -5.61 -5.48
C GLY A 71 -6.58 -4.45 -6.38
N ARG A 72 -7.25 -3.29 -6.31
CA ARG A 72 -6.81 -2.08 -7.03
C ARG A 72 -5.58 -1.45 -6.39
N LEU A 73 -5.56 -1.40 -5.05
CA LEU A 73 -4.46 -0.87 -4.26
C LEU A 73 -3.17 -1.66 -4.48
N GLU A 74 -3.26 -2.99 -4.61
CA GLU A 74 -2.11 -3.87 -4.89
C GLU A 74 -1.48 -3.56 -6.24
N VAL A 75 -2.29 -3.33 -7.27
CA VAL A 75 -1.80 -2.93 -8.61
C VAL A 75 -1.09 -1.57 -8.54
N GLU A 76 -1.72 -0.56 -7.93
CA GLU A 76 -1.15 0.79 -7.81
C GLU A 76 0.14 0.80 -6.97
N ALA A 77 0.15 0.08 -5.84
CA ALA A 77 1.33 -0.03 -4.99
C ALA A 77 2.47 -0.76 -5.70
N THR A 78 2.18 -1.79 -6.50
CA THR A 78 3.18 -2.47 -7.33
C THR A 78 3.76 -1.53 -8.38
N GLN A 79 2.92 -0.72 -9.05
CA GLN A 79 3.40 0.27 -10.02
C GLN A 79 4.27 1.34 -9.35
N LEU A 80 3.87 1.83 -8.17
CA LEU A 80 4.67 2.75 -7.38
C LEU A 80 6.05 2.15 -7.02
N MET A 81 6.11 0.89 -6.60
CA MET A 81 7.37 0.21 -6.31
C MET A 81 8.28 0.14 -7.54
N VAL A 82 7.74 -0.23 -8.71
CA VAL A 82 8.50 -0.29 -9.96
C VAL A 82 9.04 1.10 -10.32
N ALA A 83 8.21 2.13 -10.22
CA ALA A 83 8.62 3.51 -10.48
C ALA A 83 9.73 3.98 -9.51
N LEU A 84 9.59 3.70 -8.21
CA LEU A 84 10.59 4.05 -7.20
C LEU A 84 11.92 3.31 -7.42
N ARG A 85 11.88 2.02 -7.78
CA ARG A 85 13.07 1.22 -8.09
C ARG A 85 13.77 1.74 -9.34
N THR A 86 13.01 2.05 -10.37
CA THR A 86 13.53 2.63 -11.62
C THR A 86 14.20 3.98 -11.36
N PHE A 87 13.58 4.84 -10.54
CA PHE A 87 14.16 6.13 -10.14
C PHE A 87 15.45 5.96 -9.33
N ALA A 88 15.50 5.01 -8.40
CA ALA A 88 16.70 4.70 -7.63
C ALA A 88 17.85 4.16 -8.49
N GLU A 89 17.55 3.40 -9.55
CA GLU A 89 18.54 2.87 -10.50
C GLU A 89 19.02 3.92 -11.51
N THR A 90 18.14 4.83 -11.96
CA THR A 90 18.48 5.88 -12.95
C THR A 90 19.10 7.15 -12.34
N GLY A 91 18.87 7.41 -11.05
CA GLY A 91 19.46 8.55 -10.32
C GLY A 91 20.97 8.45 -10.03
N ILE A 92 21.63 7.35 -10.40
CA ILE A 92 23.08 7.13 -10.18
C ILE A 92 23.93 7.62 -11.37
N CYS A 93 23.33 7.93 -12.53
CA CYS A 93 24.09 8.33 -13.72
C CYS A 93 23.84 9.79 -14.12
N ALA A 94 24.30 10.72 -13.28
CA ALA A 94 24.60 12.09 -13.68
C ALA A 94 25.91 12.52 -13.01
N TYR A 95 27.03 12.16 -13.63
CA TYR A 95 28.34 12.78 -13.41
C TYR A 95 28.83 13.36 -14.74
#